data_AF-A0A317GSC0-F1
#
_entry.id   AF-A0A317GSC0-F1
#
_cell.length_a   1.000
_cell.length_b   1.000
_cell.length_c   1.000
_cell.angle_alpha   90.00
_cell.angle_beta   90.00
_cell.angle_gamma   90.00
#
_symmetry.space_group_name_H-M   'P 1'
#
loop_
_entity.id
_entity.type
_entity.pdbx_description
1 polymer ?
#
loop_
_entity_poly.entity_id
_entity_poly.type
_entity_poly.pdbx_seq_one_letter_code
_entity_poly.pdbx_strand_id
1 'polypeptide(L)'
;MKNLFPAFDSFFGDVHYEPSSEPKSSSVTLTSLSQPNVLQRKMKEEKMSHGGTVKATLSPVRLEMSPIGVVMYFCPMKSLQILETIAEGDGENIPAQAKVEDLQVPSDFKSGFYELENIELTSNGTIQVKATEKTSWKLIAKTLER
;
A
#
# COMPACT_ATOMS: atom_id res chain seq x y z
N MET A 1 49.11 35.06 32.79
CA MET A 1 48.51 34.05 33.69
C MET A 1 48.24 32.81 32.87
N LYS A 2 48.88 31.70 33.26
CA LYS A 2 48.53 30.34 32.84
C LYS A 2 47.23 29.97 33.56
N ASN A 3 46.34 29.25 32.88
CA ASN A 3 45.48 28.19 33.41
C ASN A 3 44.73 27.60 32.20
N LEU A 4 45.25 26.51 31.62
CA LEU A 4 44.97 25.12 32.00
C LEU A 4 43.64 24.63 31.39
N PHE A 5 43.75 24.05 30.20
CA PHE A 5 42.81 23.08 29.66
C PHE A 5 42.71 21.87 30.60
N PRO A 6 41.53 21.25 30.74
CA PRO A 6 41.42 19.81 30.81
C PRO A 6 40.90 19.32 29.45
N ALA A 7 41.77 18.57 28.76
CA ALA A 7 41.32 17.58 27.79
C ALA A 7 40.45 16.57 28.55
N PHE A 8 39.23 16.35 28.07
CA PHE A 8 38.52 15.11 28.34
C PHE A 8 38.41 14.35 27.03
N ASP A 9 39.02 13.19 27.08
CA ASP A 9 39.21 12.25 26.01
C ASP A 9 37.91 11.80 25.37
N SER A 10 37.94 11.87 24.03
CA SER A 10 37.40 10.92 23.08
C SER A 10 37.10 9.53 23.66
N PHE A 11 35.85 9.31 24.04
CA PHE A 11 35.28 7.99 24.25
C PHE A 11 33.79 8.09 23.94
N PHE A 12 33.43 8.00 22.66
CA PHE A 12 32.18 7.48 22.07
C PHE A 12 32.22 7.86 20.58
N GLY A 13 32.13 6.84 19.72
CA GLY A 13 32.45 6.92 18.31
C GLY A 13 31.71 8.00 17.54
N ASP A 14 32.43 8.61 16.61
CA ASP A 14 31.95 9.49 15.57
C ASP A 14 31.00 8.71 14.64
N VAL A 15 29.74 8.59 15.05
CA VAL A 15 28.66 8.23 14.13
C VAL A 15 28.23 9.53 13.48
N HIS A 16 28.82 9.83 12.33
CA HIS A 16 28.27 10.82 11.41
C HIS A 16 26.83 10.41 11.08
N TYR A 17 25.86 11.01 11.78
CA TYR A 17 24.46 10.95 11.40
C TYR A 17 24.29 11.86 10.19
N GLU A 18 24.49 11.31 8.99
CA GLU A 18 23.88 11.89 7.80
C GLU A 18 22.37 11.73 7.97
N PRO A 19 21.59 12.82 8.05
CA PRO A 19 20.15 12.69 7.93
C PRO A 19 19.90 12.18 6.51
N SER A 20 19.61 10.89 6.38
CA SER A 20 19.11 10.26 5.16
C SER A 20 17.88 11.06 4.70
N SER A 21 18.09 12.04 3.82
CA SER A 21 17.08 12.92 3.26
C SER A 21 16.32 12.23 2.13
N GLU A 22 16.07 10.92 2.28
CA GLU A 22 15.15 10.21 1.43
C GLU A 22 13.85 10.01 2.19
N PRO A 23 12.72 10.49 1.64
CA PRO A 23 11.42 10.21 2.18
C PRO A 23 11.22 8.69 2.25
N LYS A 24 11.40 8.08 3.43
CA LYS A 24 11.20 6.64 3.61
C LYS A 24 9.78 6.29 3.24
N SER A 25 9.60 5.67 2.08
CA SER A 25 8.34 5.11 1.65
C SER A 25 7.94 4.00 2.63
N SER A 26 6.66 3.95 2.97
CA SER A 26 6.16 2.94 3.90
C SER A 26 5.47 1.82 3.12
N SER A 27 5.81 0.57 3.44
CA SER A 27 5.14 -0.60 2.87
C SER A 27 3.69 -0.65 3.34
N VAL A 28 2.78 -0.95 2.42
CA VAL A 28 1.38 -1.20 2.74
C VAL A 28 1.20 -2.67 3.09
N THR A 29 0.32 -2.96 4.05
CA THR A 29 -0.07 -4.32 4.42
C THR A 29 -1.59 -4.49 4.48
N LEU A 30 -2.04 -5.74 4.46
CA LEU A 30 -3.41 -6.13 4.74
C LEU A 30 -3.49 -6.89 6.06
N THR A 31 -4.59 -6.72 6.77
CA THR A 31 -4.91 -7.45 8.00
C THR A 31 -6.23 -8.19 7.83
N SER A 32 -6.63 -8.98 8.83
CA SER A 32 -7.96 -9.59 8.87
C SER A 32 -9.09 -8.55 8.79
N LEU A 33 -8.84 -7.31 9.23
CA LEU A 33 -9.78 -6.20 9.19
C LEU A 33 -9.84 -5.49 7.82
N SER A 34 -8.96 -5.83 6.88
CA SER A 34 -8.92 -5.20 5.55
C SER A 34 -10.12 -5.54 4.65
N GLN A 35 -10.94 -6.52 5.05
CA GLN A 35 -12.17 -6.95 4.37
C GLN A 35 -11.98 -7.33 2.89
N PRO A 36 -11.14 -8.34 2.60
CA PRO A 36 -10.86 -8.78 1.22
C PRO A 36 -12.11 -9.24 0.45
N ASN A 37 -13.16 -9.67 1.14
CA ASN A 37 -14.45 -10.02 0.53
C ASN A 37 -15.08 -8.84 -0.25
N VAL A 38 -14.79 -7.59 0.13
CA VAL A 38 -15.26 -6.41 -0.63
C VAL A 38 -14.53 -6.35 -1.97
N LEU A 39 -13.21 -6.53 -1.98
CA LEU A 39 -12.42 -6.59 -3.21
C LEU A 39 -12.88 -7.74 -4.10
N GLN A 40 -13.00 -8.94 -3.55
CA GLN A 40 -13.48 -10.13 -4.26
C GLN A 40 -14.84 -9.88 -4.93
N ARG A 41 -15.79 -9.26 -4.21
CA ARG A 41 -17.11 -8.93 -4.77
C ARG A 41 -16.99 -7.97 -5.93
N LYS A 42 -16.17 -6.92 -5.82
CA LYS A 42 -15.95 -5.96 -6.91
C LYS A 42 -15.29 -6.58 -8.14
N MET A 43 -14.35 -7.50 -7.94
CA MET A 43 -13.78 -8.26 -9.04
C MET A 43 -14.83 -9.13 -9.77
N LYS A 44 -15.76 -9.76 -9.03
CA LYS A 44 -16.87 -10.51 -9.62
C LYS A 44 -17.86 -9.60 -10.38
N GLU A 45 -18.15 -8.41 -9.84
CA GLU A 45 -18.99 -7.40 -10.51
C GLU A 45 -18.37 -6.99 -11.87
N GLU A 46 -17.04 -6.89 -11.95
CA GLU A 46 -16.27 -6.64 -13.17
C GLU A 46 -15.97 -7.90 -14.00
N LYS A 47 -16.66 -9.01 -13.73
CA LYS A 47 -16.58 -10.29 -14.45
C LYS A 47 -15.19 -10.94 -14.46
N MET A 48 -14.32 -10.61 -13.51
CA MET A 48 -13.09 -11.37 -13.30
C MET A 48 -13.42 -12.77 -12.75
N SER A 49 -12.52 -13.72 -13.00
CA SER A 49 -12.58 -15.09 -12.47
C SER A 49 -11.20 -15.55 -12.02
N HIS A 50 -11.13 -16.76 -11.46
CA HIS A 50 -9.86 -17.36 -11.08
C HIS A 50 -8.87 -17.43 -12.26
N GLY A 51 -7.57 -17.33 -11.98
CA GLY A 51 -6.50 -17.30 -12.99
C GLY A 51 -6.34 -15.97 -13.74
N GLY A 52 -7.34 -15.09 -13.68
CA GLY A 52 -7.32 -13.80 -14.39
C GLY A 52 -6.30 -12.80 -13.83
N THR A 53 -5.77 -11.96 -14.73
CA THR A 53 -4.87 -10.85 -14.40
C THR A 53 -5.28 -9.60 -15.19
N VAL A 54 -5.43 -8.47 -14.51
CA VAL A 54 -5.83 -7.20 -15.12
C VAL A 54 -4.98 -6.04 -14.61
N LYS A 55 -4.84 -4.99 -15.40
CA LYS A 55 -4.50 -3.66 -14.86
C LYS A 55 -5.76 -2.95 -14.43
N ALA A 56 -5.75 -2.37 -13.24
CA ALA A 56 -6.95 -1.77 -12.67
C ALA A 56 -6.69 -0.52 -11.83
N THR A 57 -7.77 0.18 -11.54
CA THR A 57 -7.86 1.24 -10.54
C THR A 57 -8.87 0.84 -9.45
N LEU A 58 -8.51 1.01 -8.18
CA LEU A 58 -9.39 0.79 -7.03
C LEU A 58 -9.77 2.12 -6.39
N SER A 59 -11.07 2.35 -6.15
CA SER A 59 -11.52 3.62 -5.57
C SER A 59 -12.79 3.52 -4.72
N PRO A 60 -12.84 4.20 -3.55
CA PRO A 60 -11.70 4.54 -2.70
C PRO A 60 -11.20 3.32 -1.93
N VAL A 61 -9.89 3.21 -1.71
CA VAL A 61 -9.33 2.39 -0.64
C VAL A 61 -9.00 3.29 0.55
N ARG A 62 -9.17 2.79 1.78
CA ARG A 62 -8.73 3.55 2.98
C ARG A 62 -7.34 3.11 3.36
N LEU A 63 -6.47 4.08 3.62
CA LEU A 63 -5.16 3.87 4.18
C LEU A 63 -5.12 4.48 5.58
N GLU A 64 -4.49 3.78 6.52
CA GLU A 64 -4.38 4.20 7.90
C GLU A 64 -3.01 3.81 8.45
N MET A 65 -2.37 4.75 9.16
CA MET A 65 -1.16 4.45 9.91
C MET A 65 -1.51 3.61 11.15
N SER A 66 -0.80 2.51 11.34
CA SER A 66 -0.92 1.64 12.51
C SER A 66 0.46 1.36 13.12
N PRO A 67 0.55 0.78 14.33
CA PRO A 67 1.83 0.40 14.93
C PRO A 67 2.66 -0.59 14.09
N ILE A 68 2.02 -1.33 13.18
CA ILE A 68 2.67 -2.31 12.30
C ILE A 68 2.96 -1.77 10.89
N GLY A 69 2.77 -0.46 10.67
CA GLY A 69 2.91 0.20 9.38
C GLY A 69 1.58 0.65 8.79
N VAL A 70 1.57 0.89 7.49
CA VAL A 70 0.38 1.41 6.78
C VAL A 70 -0.54 0.25 6.40
N VAL A 71 -1.78 0.29 6.87
CA VAL A 71 -2.78 -0.74 6.58
C VAL A 71 -3.77 -0.22 5.54
N MET A 72 -4.05 -1.03 4.52
CA MET A 72 -5.07 -0.76 3.53
C MET A 72 -6.37 -1.52 3.83
N TYR A 73 -7.50 -0.83 3.67
CA TYR A 73 -8.84 -1.35 3.92
C TYR A 73 -9.72 -1.19 2.67
N PHE A 74 -10.41 -2.26 2.29
CA PHE A 74 -11.32 -2.27 1.14
C PHE A 74 -12.77 -1.90 1.49
N CYS A 75 -13.13 -1.77 2.78
CA CYS A 75 -14.50 -1.42 3.18
C CYS A 75 -15.16 -0.26 2.43
N PRO A 76 -14.46 0.88 2.19
CA PRO A 76 -15.08 2.02 1.55
C PRO A 76 -15.10 1.89 0.01
N MET A 77 -14.55 0.82 -0.55
CA MET A 77 -14.37 0.65 -1.99
C MET A 77 -15.70 0.57 -2.71
N LYS A 78 -15.87 1.45 -3.70
CA LYS A 78 -17.10 1.61 -4.48
C LYS A 78 -16.94 1.05 -5.88
N SER A 79 -15.77 1.26 -6.48
CA SER A 79 -15.46 0.83 -7.84
C SER A 79 -14.13 0.11 -7.91
N LEU A 80 -14.09 -0.84 -8.85
CA LEU A 80 -12.90 -1.41 -9.44
C LEU A 80 -13.05 -1.12 -10.93
N GLN A 81 -12.07 -0.45 -11.53
CA GLN A 81 -12.10 -0.16 -12.97
C GLN A 81 -11.00 -0.97 -13.63
N ILE A 82 -11.37 -1.87 -14.54
CA ILE A 82 -10.40 -2.58 -15.39
C ILE A 82 -9.95 -1.61 -16.48
N LEU A 83 -8.64 -1.38 -16.55
CA LEU A 83 -7.99 -0.57 -17.58
C LEU A 83 -7.55 -1.44 -18.77
N GLU A 84 -7.08 -2.65 -18.48
CA GLU A 84 -6.56 -3.60 -19.47
C GLU A 84 -6.66 -5.02 -18.92
N THR A 85 -7.09 -5.98 -19.73
CA THR A 85 -6.99 -7.40 -19.38
C THR A 85 -5.65 -7.95 -19.87
N ILE A 86 -4.83 -8.45 -18.95
CA ILE A 86 -3.51 -9.03 -19.26
C ILE A 86 -3.66 -10.54 -19.52
N ALA A 87 -4.46 -11.22 -18.70
CA ALA A 87 -4.78 -12.63 -18.85
C ALA A 87 -6.24 -12.88 -18.46
N GLU A 88 -6.95 -13.62 -19.31
CA GLU A 88 -8.31 -14.06 -19.02
C GLU A 88 -8.30 -15.13 -17.92
N GLY A 89 -9.37 -15.15 -17.13
CA GLY A 89 -9.57 -16.19 -16.13
C GLY A 89 -10.20 -17.45 -16.72
N ASP A 90 -10.22 -18.51 -15.91
CA ASP A 90 -10.75 -19.83 -16.28
C ASP A 90 -12.25 -20.00 -15.97
N GLY A 91 -12.89 -18.96 -15.41
CA GLY A 91 -14.31 -18.98 -15.03
C GLY A 91 -14.58 -19.54 -13.64
N GLU A 92 -13.57 -20.04 -12.92
CA GLU A 92 -13.76 -20.51 -11.55
C GLU A 92 -13.85 -19.34 -10.54
N ASN A 93 -14.14 -19.69 -9.28
CA ASN A 93 -14.37 -18.73 -8.22
C ASN A 93 -13.09 -17.98 -7.82
N ILE A 94 -13.19 -16.65 -7.76
CA ILE A 94 -12.12 -15.79 -7.22
C ILE A 94 -11.79 -16.21 -5.77
N PRO A 95 -10.51 -16.30 -5.37
CA PRO A 95 -10.10 -16.59 -4.00
C PRO A 95 -10.67 -15.60 -2.96
N ALA A 96 -10.81 -16.03 -1.71
CA ALA A 96 -11.33 -15.18 -0.62
C ALA A 96 -10.25 -14.32 0.07
N GLN A 97 -9.00 -14.77 0.03
CA GLN A 97 -7.88 -14.08 0.66
C GLN A 97 -7.25 -13.08 -0.31
N ALA A 98 -6.66 -12.02 0.24
CA ALA A 98 -5.91 -11.04 -0.53
C ALA A 98 -4.57 -10.72 0.14
N LYS A 99 -3.58 -10.37 -0.68
CA LYS A 99 -2.29 -9.80 -0.26
C LYS A 99 -1.94 -8.60 -1.14
N VAL A 100 -1.07 -7.75 -0.61
CA VAL A 100 -0.45 -6.65 -1.35
C VAL A 100 1.01 -6.99 -1.63
N GLU A 101 1.50 -6.63 -2.80
CA GLU A 101 2.89 -6.85 -3.22
C GLU A 101 3.47 -5.55 -3.77
N ASP A 102 4.68 -5.22 -3.31
CA ASP A 102 5.45 -4.05 -3.75
C ASP A 102 4.72 -2.70 -3.64
N LEU A 103 3.64 -2.65 -2.86
CA LEU A 103 2.80 -1.48 -2.69
C LEU A 103 3.40 -0.58 -1.61
N GLN A 104 3.86 0.60 -2.02
CA GLN A 104 4.46 1.60 -1.14
C GLN A 104 3.68 2.90 -1.20
N VAL A 105 3.60 3.59 -0.07
CA VAL A 105 3.05 4.96 -0.02
C VAL A 105 4.18 5.99 0.06
N PRO A 106 3.97 7.20 -0.49
CA PRO A 106 4.88 8.33 -0.29
C PRO A 106 5.09 8.64 1.19
N SER A 107 6.25 9.18 1.57
CA SER A 107 6.55 9.47 2.99
C SER A 107 5.62 10.53 3.61
N ASP A 108 5.07 11.42 2.79
CA ASP A 108 4.17 12.50 3.18
C ASP A 108 2.70 12.06 3.13
N PHE A 109 2.46 10.75 3.01
CA PHE A 109 1.17 10.11 3.09
C PHE A 109 0.40 10.53 4.35
N LYS A 110 -0.93 10.61 4.23
CA LYS A 110 -1.86 10.95 5.32
C LYS A 110 -2.98 9.91 5.37
N SER A 111 -3.36 9.47 6.57
CA SER A 111 -4.51 8.59 6.73
C SER A 111 -5.77 9.16 6.04
N GLY A 112 -6.41 8.35 5.22
CA GLY A 112 -7.44 8.86 4.31
C GLY A 112 -7.95 7.85 3.30
N PHE A 113 -8.79 8.35 2.41
CA PHE A 113 -9.36 7.65 1.28
C PHE A 113 -8.58 8.02 0.01
N TYR A 114 -8.16 7.00 -0.72
CA TYR A 114 -7.31 7.13 -1.88
C TYR A 114 -7.90 6.40 -3.08
N GLU A 115 -7.65 6.95 -4.25
CA GLU A 115 -7.67 6.19 -5.49
C GLU A 115 -6.30 5.56 -5.68
N LEU A 116 -6.29 4.24 -5.93
CA LEU A 116 -5.10 3.46 -6.22
C LEU A 116 -5.14 3.09 -7.70
N GLU A 117 -4.33 3.76 -8.50
CA GLU A 117 -4.37 3.66 -9.97
C GLU A 117 -3.22 2.79 -10.49
N ASN A 118 -3.41 2.21 -11.68
CA ASN A 118 -2.39 1.46 -12.41
C ASN A 118 -1.75 0.32 -11.59
N ILE A 119 -2.57 -0.46 -10.90
CA ILE A 119 -2.12 -1.68 -10.24
C ILE A 119 -2.32 -2.89 -11.14
N GLU A 120 -1.56 -3.94 -10.89
CA GLU A 120 -1.86 -5.29 -11.40
C GLU A 120 -2.68 -6.03 -10.36
N LEU A 121 -3.79 -6.63 -10.80
CA LEU A 121 -4.71 -7.38 -9.96
C LEU A 121 -4.86 -8.80 -10.50
N THR A 122 -4.46 -9.78 -9.69
CA THR A 122 -4.42 -11.20 -10.07
C THR A 122 -5.27 -12.03 -9.12
N SER A 123 -6.00 -13.03 -9.64
CA SER A 123 -6.87 -13.92 -8.87
C SER A 123 -6.48 -15.40 -8.99
N ASN A 124 -5.26 -15.78 -8.62
CA ASN A 124 -4.79 -17.16 -8.69
C ASN A 124 -4.35 -17.68 -7.31
N GLY A 125 -5.15 -18.57 -6.68
CA GLY A 125 -4.98 -19.06 -5.31
C GLY A 125 -5.18 -18.02 -4.20
N THR A 126 -4.77 -16.77 -4.40
CA THR A 126 -5.00 -15.61 -3.52
C THR A 126 -5.13 -14.37 -4.41
N ILE A 127 -5.96 -13.40 -4.02
CA ILE A 127 -6.01 -12.11 -4.72
C ILE A 127 -4.71 -11.35 -4.46
N GLN A 128 -4.02 -10.93 -5.50
CA GLN A 128 -2.77 -10.18 -5.40
C GLN A 128 -3.01 -8.77 -5.93
N VAL A 129 -2.81 -7.77 -5.06
CA VAL A 129 -2.82 -6.35 -5.44
C VAL A 129 -1.37 -5.91 -5.52
N LYS A 130 -0.85 -5.79 -6.74
CA LYS A 130 0.57 -5.56 -6.99
C LYS A 130 0.81 -4.19 -7.58
N ALA A 131 1.82 -3.48 -7.06
CA ALA A 131 2.28 -2.24 -7.67
C ALA A 131 2.94 -2.50 -9.02
N THR A 132 2.76 -1.56 -9.94
CA THR A 132 3.51 -1.44 -11.18
C THR A 132 4.37 -0.20 -11.12
N GLU A 133 5.26 -0.03 -12.10
CA GLU A 133 6.09 1.19 -12.24
C GLU A 133 5.26 2.47 -12.39
N LYS A 134 3.99 2.36 -12.77
CA LYS A 134 3.07 3.49 -12.98
C LYS A 134 2.05 3.64 -11.87
N THR A 135 2.14 2.85 -10.80
CA THR A 135 1.19 2.91 -9.70
C THR A 135 1.23 4.28 -9.03
N SER A 136 0.05 4.89 -8.89
CA SER A 136 -0.12 6.20 -8.26
C SER A 136 -1.21 6.16 -7.19
N TRP A 137 -0.97 6.96 -6.15
CA TRP A 137 -1.93 7.21 -5.08
C TRP A 137 -2.48 8.61 -5.23
N LYS A 138 -3.81 8.75 -5.30
CA LYS A 138 -4.47 10.05 -5.34
C LYS A 138 -5.39 10.19 -4.12
N LEU A 139 -5.05 11.11 -3.23
CA LEU A 139 -5.86 11.40 -2.05
C LEU A 139 -7.20 12.00 -2.46
N ILE A 140 -8.29 11.33 -2.11
CA ILE A 140 -9.67 11.78 -2.36
C ILE A 140 -10.18 12.59 -1.17
N ALA A 141 -9.99 12.08 0.04
CA ALA A 141 -10.44 12.73 1.26
C ALA A 141 -9.63 12.25 2.46
N LYS A 142 -9.37 13.14 3.43
CA LYS A 142 -8.71 12.77 4.69
C LYS A 142 -9.68 12.04 5.60
N THR A 143 -9.18 11.09 6.38
CA THR A 143 -9.93 10.58 7.54
C THR A 143 -9.84 11.65 8.62
N LEU A 144 -10.97 12.12 9.12
CA LEU A 144 -10.97 13.03 10.28
C LEU A 144 -10.41 12.25 11.47
N GLU A 145 -9.25 12.67 11.97
CA GLU A 145 -8.75 12.22 13.27
C GLU A 145 -9.77 12.72 14.30
N ARG A 146 -10.38 11.78 15.04
CA ARG A 146 -11.32 12.08 16.12
C ARG A 146 -10.57 12.30 17.42
#